data_AF-A0A9W6QMT3-F1
#
_entry.id   AF-A0A9W6QMT3-F1
#
_cell.length_a   1.000
_cell.length_b   1.000
_cell.length_c   1.000
_cell.angle_alpha   90.00
_cell.angle_beta   90.00
_cell.angle_gamma   90.00
#
_symmetry.space_group_name_H-M   'P 1'
#
loop_
_entity.id
_entity.type
_entity.pdbx_description
1 polymer ?
#
loop_
_entity_poly.entity_id
_entity_poly.type
_entity_poly.pdbx_seq_one_letter_code
_entity_poly.pdbx_strand_id
1 'polypeptide(L)'
;MDTTTTTAPETTTTTKRTTPARPTTTKATTTTTTKVKSEVPAVDESAPTTHCDRSFKGALGKEMLAAVVETPRGRLNCEQAAAILFDYYAARPEPKTGLPDFEIGPMRCNQVAEPALPQVVCADEDNLIYSMWAQT
;
A
#
# COMPACT_ATOMS: atom_id res chain seq x y z
N MET A 1 61.16 -16.39 11.48
CA MET A 1 61.12 -17.57 10.59
C MET A 1 60.26 -17.18 9.41
N ASP A 2 60.95 -16.83 8.33
CA ASP A 2 60.50 -16.69 6.94
C ASP A 2 59.37 -17.64 6.54
N THR A 3 58.49 -17.19 5.63
CA THR A 3 58.50 -17.65 4.24
C THR A 3 57.66 -16.72 3.36
N THR A 4 58.35 -16.04 2.45
CA THR A 4 57.82 -15.28 1.30
C THR A 4 57.33 -16.26 0.24
N THR A 5 56.22 -15.98 -0.45
CA THR A 5 55.95 -16.62 -1.76
C THR A 5 55.30 -15.61 -2.70
N THR A 6 56.09 -15.19 -3.67
CA THR A 6 55.75 -14.41 -4.86
C THR A 6 55.27 -15.37 -5.96
N THR A 7 54.12 -15.10 -6.58
CA THR A 7 53.71 -15.74 -7.83
C THR A 7 53.16 -14.68 -8.79
N ALA A 8 53.70 -14.69 -10.02
CA ALA A 8 53.49 -13.72 -11.08
C ALA A 8 52.05 -13.75 -11.67
N PRO A 9 51.59 -12.67 -12.33
CA PRO A 9 50.31 -12.66 -13.02
C PRO A 9 50.41 -13.38 -14.38
N GLU A 10 49.58 -14.39 -14.57
CA GLU A 10 49.43 -15.12 -15.83
C GLU A 10 48.38 -14.41 -16.70
N THR A 11 48.82 -13.90 -17.86
CA THR A 11 47.99 -13.23 -18.86
C THR A 11 47.26 -14.27 -19.70
N THR A 12 45.96 -14.48 -19.46
CA THR A 12 45.12 -15.36 -20.29
C THR A 12 44.30 -14.56 -21.30
N THR A 13 44.77 -14.52 -22.54
CA THR A 13 44.07 -13.94 -23.70
C THR A 13 42.84 -14.80 -24.04
N THR A 14 41.65 -14.34 -23.68
CA THR A 14 40.39 -15.05 -23.97
C THR A 14 39.81 -14.58 -25.31
N THR A 15 39.83 -15.46 -26.31
CA THR A 15 39.27 -15.28 -27.64
C THR A 15 37.75 -15.10 -27.58
N LYS A 16 37.23 -13.94 -28.01
CA LYS A 16 35.79 -13.67 -28.14
C LYS A 16 35.19 -14.61 -29.20
N ARG A 17 34.40 -15.59 -28.76
CA ARG A 17 33.53 -16.41 -29.61
C ARG A 17 32.24 -15.65 -29.88
N THR A 18 32.04 -15.22 -31.12
CA THR A 18 30.80 -14.58 -31.57
C THR A 18 29.72 -15.64 -31.79
N THR A 19 28.72 -15.68 -30.90
CA THR A 19 27.54 -16.54 -31.02
C THR A 19 26.50 -15.88 -31.93
N PRO A 20 25.88 -16.60 -32.88
CA PRO A 20 24.78 -16.05 -33.70
C PRO A 20 23.58 -15.70 -32.81
N ALA A 21 23.14 -14.44 -32.85
CA ALA A 21 21.96 -13.97 -32.14
C ALA A 21 20.69 -14.58 -32.75
N ARG A 22 19.99 -15.38 -31.96
CA ARG A 22 18.64 -15.88 -32.25
C ARG A 22 17.68 -14.69 -32.25
N PRO A 23 16.77 -14.54 -33.22
CA PRO A 23 15.74 -13.51 -33.16
C PRO A 23 14.78 -13.86 -32.03
N THR A 24 14.93 -13.18 -30.89
CA THR A 24 13.95 -13.25 -29.80
C THR A 24 12.75 -12.42 -30.24
N THR A 25 11.67 -13.08 -30.61
CA THR A 25 10.37 -12.45 -30.82
C THR A 25 9.91 -11.93 -29.46
N THR A 26 10.14 -10.65 -29.18
CA THR A 26 9.55 -9.98 -28.01
C THR A 26 8.06 -9.91 -28.25
N LYS A 27 7.32 -10.89 -27.72
CA LYS A 27 5.86 -10.84 -27.62
C LYS A 27 5.58 -9.63 -26.74
N ALA A 28 5.12 -8.53 -27.35
CA ALA A 28 4.59 -7.39 -26.63
C ALA A 28 3.35 -7.89 -25.87
N THR A 29 3.55 -8.29 -24.61
CA THR A 29 2.45 -8.50 -23.69
C THR A 29 1.93 -7.10 -23.38
N THR A 30 0.92 -6.69 -24.14
CA THR A 30 0.06 -5.57 -23.76
C THR A 30 -0.65 -6.01 -22.48
N THR A 31 -0.04 -5.71 -21.33
CA THR A 31 -0.74 -5.81 -20.05
C THR A 31 -1.80 -4.72 -20.09
N THR A 32 -3.00 -5.08 -20.53
CA THR A 32 -4.18 -4.27 -20.31
C THR A 32 -4.34 -4.22 -18.80
N THR A 33 -3.78 -3.20 -18.17
CA THR A 33 -4.01 -2.91 -16.75
C THR A 33 -5.46 -2.50 -16.64
N THR A 34 -6.35 -3.49 -16.54
CA THR A 34 -7.72 -3.29 -16.10
C THR A 34 -7.59 -2.58 -14.77
N LYS A 35 -7.88 -1.28 -14.74
CA LYS A 35 -7.90 -0.48 -13.50
C LYS A 35 -8.83 -1.23 -12.55
N VAL A 36 -8.27 -1.94 -11.58
CA VAL A 36 -9.06 -2.74 -10.65
C VAL A 36 -9.91 -1.72 -9.90
N LYS A 37 -11.22 -1.79 -10.13
CA LYS A 37 -12.17 -0.88 -9.51
C LYS A 37 -12.19 -1.24 -8.03
N SER A 38 -11.69 -0.34 -7.18
CA SER A 38 -11.87 -0.44 -5.73
C SER A 38 -13.37 -0.57 -5.45
N GLU A 39 -13.78 -1.60 -4.72
CA GLU A 39 -15.18 -1.79 -4.34
C GLU A 39 -15.51 -1.11 -3.01
N VAL A 40 -14.49 -0.58 -2.33
CA VAL A 40 -14.67 0.26 -1.14
C VAL A 40 -15.58 1.45 -1.50
N PRO A 41 -16.69 1.64 -0.76
CA PRO A 41 -17.63 2.72 -1.02
C PRO A 41 -16.95 4.08 -0.81
N ALA A 42 -17.42 5.08 -1.55
CA ALA A 42 -17.10 6.47 -1.22
C ALA A 42 -17.70 6.81 0.15
N VAL A 43 -16.97 7.57 0.97
CA VAL A 43 -17.48 8.06 2.25
C VAL A 43 -18.64 9.01 1.99
N ASP A 44 -19.79 8.75 2.61
CA ASP A 44 -20.87 9.74 2.68
C ASP A 44 -20.56 10.69 3.84
N GLU A 45 -20.07 11.89 3.51
CA GLU A 45 -19.75 12.94 4.49
C GLU A 45 -20.99 13.44 5.26
N SER A 46 -22.20 13.09 4.82
CA SER A 46 -23.45 13.42 5.51
C SER A 46 -23.79 12.43 6.62
N ALA A 47 -23.10 11.29 6.69
CA ALA A 47 -23.34 10.27 7.69
C ALA A 47 -22.77 10.71 9.07
N PRO A 48 -23.48 10.45 10.19
CA PRO A 48 -22.96 10.73 11.51
C PRO A 48 -21.62 10.01 11.69
N THR A 49 -20.57 10.75 12.01
CA THR A 49 -19.22 10.21 12.09
C THR A 49 -18.58 10.60 13.41
N THR A 50 -18.21 9.58 14.20
CA THR A 50 -17.40 9.77 15.40
C THR A 50 -15.93 9.88 15.00
N HIS A 51 -15.31 11.00 15.33
CA HIS A 51 -13.89 11.26 15.09
C HIS A 51 -13.10 10.82 16.31
N CYS A 52 -12.03 10.05 16.11
CA CYS A 52 -11.22 9.53 17.19
C CYS A 52 -10.12 10.51 17.56
N ASP A 53 -9.95 10.78 18.86
CA ASP A 53 -9.00 11.77 19.37
C ASP A 53 -7.55 11.27 19.37
N ARG A 54 -7.36 9.95 19.30
CA ARG A 54 -6.04 9.32 19.36
C ARG A 54 -5.46 9.19 17.96
N SER A 55 -4.32 9.85 17.75
CA SER A 55 -3.58 9.73 16.51
C SER A 55 -2.84 8.40 16.38
N PHE A 56 -2.62 8.00 15.13
CA PHE A 56 -1.81 6.85 14.75
C PHE A 56 -0.88 7.23 13.58
N LYS A 57 0.15 6.41 13.35
CA LYS A 57 1.05 6.57 12.21
C LYS A 57 0.41 6.05 10.93
N GLY A 58 0.09 6.97 10.02
CA GLY A 58 -0.53 6.66 8.73
C GLY A 58 0.41 6.85 7.54
N ALA A 59 -0.14 7.37 6.43
CA ALA A 59 0.59 7.56 5.19
C ALA A 59 1.90 8.33 5.41
N LEU A 60 3.00 7.80 4.88
CA LEU A 60 4.34 8.41 4.97
C LEU A 60 4.81 8.66 6.43
N GLY A 61 4.27 7.93 7.41
CA GLY A 61 4.65 8.05 8.83
C GLY A 61 4.13 9.32 9.52
N LYS A 62 3.19 10.03 8.89
CA LYS A 62 2.53 11.21 9.46
C LYS A 62 1.42 10.81 10.45
N GLU A 63 1.09 11.72 11.36
CA GLU A 63 -0.01 11.53 12.31
C GLU A 63 -1.36 11.65 11.60
N MET A 64 -2.19 10.63 11.78
CA MET A 64 -3.54 10.55 11.24
C MET A 64 -4.52 10.21 12.35
N LEU A 65 -5.78 10.61 12.19
CA LEU A 65 -6.89 10.25 13.05
C LEU A 65 -7.79 9.25 12.34
N ALA A 66 -8.42 8.38 13.13
CA ALA A 66 -9.45 7.48 12.63
C ALA A 66 -10.80 8.18 12.76
N ALA A 67 -11.68 7.94 11.80
CA ALA A 67 -13.06 8.34 11.85
C ALA A 67 -13.93 7.10 11.64
N VAL A 68 -14.91 6.93 12.50
CA VAL A 68 -15.85 5.81 12.47
C VAL A 68 -17.21 6.36 12.07
N VAL A 69 -17.71 5.89 10.93
CA VAL A 69 -19.06 6.24 10.49
C VAL A 69 -20.04 5.40 11.31
N GLU A 70 -20.99 6.09 11.93
CA GLU A 70 -22.02 5.45 12.75
C GLU A 70 -23.05 4.79 11.85
N THR A 71 -23.05 3.47 11.85
CA THR A 71 -24.06 2.65 11.18
C THR A 71 -24.91 1.94 12.24
N PRO A 72 -26.19 1.61 11.96
CA PRO A 72 -27.05 0.95 12.94
C PRO A 72 -26.52 -0.40 13.44
N ARG A 73 -25.75 -1.10 12.60
CA ARG A 73 -25.14 -2.40 12.89
C ARG A 73 -23.67 -2.29 13.26
N GLY A 74 -23.06 -1.13 13.07
CA GLY A 74 -21.67 -0.86 13.39
C GLY A 74 -21.38 -1.04 14.87
N ARG A 75 -20.24 -1.66 15.15
CA ARG A 75 -19.75 -1.94 16.51
C ARG A 75 -18.30 -1.55 16.69
N LEU A 76 -17.65 -1.06 15.63
CA LEU A 76 -16.26 -0.66 15.66
C LEU A 76 -16.07 0.54 16.59
N ASN A 77 -15.18 0.39 17.57
CA ASN A 77 -14.77 1.50 18.42
C ASN A 77 -13.53 2.20 17.83
N CYS A 78 -13.17 3.35 18.41
CA CYS A 78 -12.03 4.14 17.93
C CYS A 78 -10.68 3.43 17.97
N GLU A 79 -10.44 2.57 18.96
CA GLU A 79 -9.18 1.83 19.09
C GLU A 79 -9.06 0.77 17.99
N GLN A 80 -10.13 0.04 17.73
CA GLN A 80 -10.20 -0.95 16.66
C GLN A 80 -10.07 -0.29 15.29
N ALA A 81 -10.73 0.86 15.09
CA ALA A 81 -10.65 1.60 13.82
C ALA A 81 -9.22 2.10 13.56
N ALA A 82 -8.57 2.68 14.57
CA ALA A 82 -7.18 3.12 14.46
C ALA A 82 -6.22 1.95 14.21
N ALA A 83 -6.44 0.79 14.83
CA ALA A 83 -5.63 -0.40 14.61
C ALA A 83 -5.73 -0.90 13.16
N ILE A 84 -6.94 -0.98 12.60
CA ILE A 84 -7.15 -1.42 11.21
C ILE A 84 -6.48 -0.46 10.22
N LEU A 85 -6.65 0.85 10.42
CA LEU A 85 -6.01 1.85 9.55
C LEU A 85 -4.48 1.85 9.71
N PHE A 86 -3.97 1.67 10.92
CA PHE A 86 -2.54 1.51 11.16
C PHE A 86 -1.97 0.29 10.42
N ASP A 87 -2.64 -0.87 10.51
CA ASP A 87 -2.24 -2.08 9.81
C ASP A 87 -2.25 -1.88 8.28
N TYR A 88 -3.22 -1.12 7.76
CA TYR A 88 -3.25 -0.76 6.34
C TYR A 88 -2.00 0.01 5.95
N TYR A 89 -1.64 1.05 6.70
CA TYR A 89 -0.47 1.87 6.38
C TYR A 89 0.85 1.16 6.66
N ALA A 90 0.88 0.19 7.58
CA ALA A 90 2.04 -0.69 7.75
C ALA A 90 2.24 -1.58 6.51
N ALA A 91 1.16 -2.09 5.91
CA ALA A 91 1.22 -2.91 4.70
C ALA A 91 1.40 -2.09 3.41
N ARG A 92 0.80 -0.89 3.35
CA ARG A 92 0.81 0.03 2.21
C ARG A 92 1.26 1.43 2.66
N PRO A 93 2.55 1.62 2.94
CA PRO A 93 3.07 2.89 3.46
C PRO A 93 3.01 4.03 2.43
N GLU A 94 3.04 3.68 1.14
CA GLU A 94 2.90 4.63 0.04
C GLU A 94 1.43 4.80 -0.33
N PRO A 95 0.87 6.04 -0.29
CA PRO A 95 -0.52 6.30 -0.64
C PRO A 95 -0.71 6.20 -2.17
N LYS A 96 -1.01 4.99 -2.64
CA LYS A 96 -1.27 4.69 -4.05
C LYS A 96 -2.74 4.37 -4.27
N THR A 97 -3.39 5.13 -5.14
CA THR A 97 -4.77 4.88 -5.59
C THR A 97 -4.80 3.89 -6.74
N GLY A 98 -5.98 3.30 -7.01
CA GLY A 98 -6.17 2.36 -8.13
C GLY A 98 -5.55 0.98 -7.92
N LEU A 99 -5.15 0.67 -6.68
CA LEU A 99 -4.79 -0.67 -6.25
C LEU A 99 -6.06 -1.51 -6.01
N PRO A 100 -5.97 -2.85 -6.01
CA PRO A 100 -7.04 -3.68 -5.47
C PRO A 100 -7.26 -3.40 -3.98
N ASP A 101 -8.46 -3.71 -3.49
CA ASP A 101 -8.77 -3.61 -2.06
C ASP A 101 -7.81 -4.48 -1.25
N PHE A 102 -7.47 -4.02 -0.06
CA PHE A 102 -6.62 -4.70 0.89
C PHE A 102 -7.47 -5.18 2.06
N GLU A 103 -7.43 -6.47 2.35
CA GLU A 103 -8.21 -7.06 3.42
C GLU A 103 -7.46 -6.96 4.75
N ILE A 104 -8.14 -6.39 5.77
CA ILE A 104 -7.65 -6.32 7.14
C ILE A 104 -8.74 -6.87 8.04
N GLY A 105 -8.56 -8.11 8.48
CA GLY A 105 -9.62 -8.86 9.14
C GLY A 105 -10.84 -8.98 8.19
N PRO A 106 -12.06 -8.62 8.65
CA PRO A 106 -13.25 -8.64 7.80
C PRO A 106 -13.38 -7.40 6.89
N MET A 107 -12.55 -6.38 7.08
CA MET A 107 -12.69 -5.10 6.39
C MET A 107 -11.91 -5.07 5.08
N ARG A 108 -12.50 -4.46 4.06
CA ARG A 108 -11.86 -4.15 2.78
C ARG A 108 -11.46 -2.69 2.76
N CYS A 109 -10.16 -2.45 2.68
CA CYS A 109 -9.52 -1.15 2.79
C CYS A 109 -8.89 -0.73 1.47
N ASN A 110 -9.03 0.53 1.09
CA ASN A 110 -8.29 1.04 -0.05
C ASN A 110 -8.11 2.56 0.01
N GLN A 111 -7.11 3.03 -0.72
CA GLN A 111 -6.85 4.44 -0.91
C GLN A 111 -7.87 5.02 -1.90
N VAL A 112 -8.70 5.94 -1.44
CA VAL A 112 -9.67 6.65 -2.28
C VAL A 112 -9.00 7.86 -2.94
N ALA A 113 -9.36 8.13 -4.20
CA ALA A 113 -8.88 9.26 -4.97
C ALA A 113 -9.74 10.51 -4.71
N GLU A 114 -9.10 11.70 -4.77
CA GLU A 114 -9.65 13.07 -4.57
C GLU A 114 -11.07 13.32 -5.13
N PRO A 115 -11.86 14.27 -4.54
CA PRO A 115 -11.48 15.66 -4.23
C PRO A 115 -10.99 15.98 -2.81
N ALA A 116 -11.25 15.11 -1.83
CA ALA A 116 -10.59 15.20 -0.53
C ALA A 116 -9.29 14.40 -0.59
N LEU A 117 -8.20 14.92 0.02
CA LEU A 117 -6.87 14.32 0.14
C LEU A 117 -6.89 12.78 0.26
N PRO A 118 -5.84 12.04 -0.15
CA PRO A 118 -5.86 10.58 -0.13
C PRO A 118 -6.20 10.03 1.26
N GLN A 119 -7.47 9.67 1.44
CA GLN A 119 -8.02 8.99 2.62
C GLN A 119 -8.06 7.50 2.32
N VAL A 120 -7.64 6.69 3.27
CA VAL A 120 -7.95 5.26 3.26
C VAL A 120 -9.33 5.10 3.84
N VAL A 121 -10.16 4.35 3.13
CA VAL A 121 -11.48 3.97 3.59
C VAL A 121 -11.45 2.46 3.74
N CYS A 122 -11.98 1.98 4.86
CA CYS A 122 -12.19 0.57 5.12
C CYS A 122 -13.67 0.34 5.35
N ALA A 123 -14.25 -0.63 4.66
CA ALA A 123 -15.65 -0.99 4.82
C ALA A 123 -15.84 -2.50 4.90
N ASP A 124 -16.86 -2.92 5.64
CA ASP A 124 -17.46 -4.25 5.56
C ASP A 124 -19.00 -4.10 5.44
N GLU A 125 -19.76 -5.18 5.69
CA GLU A 125 -21.23 -5.14 5.60
C GLU A 125 -21.89 -4.22 6.62
N ASP A 126 -21.25 -4.01 7.78
CA ASP A 126 -21.83 -3.33 8.93
C ASP A 126 -21.03 -2.10 9.38
N ASN A 127 -19.75 -1.95 9.01
CA ASN A 127 -18.85 -0.93 9.52
C ASN A 127 -18.18 -0.17 8.38
N LEU A 128 -18.03 1.14 8.57
CA LEU A 128 -17.31 2.03 7.66
C LEU A 128 -16.40 2.93 8.50
N ILE A 129 -15.11 2.90 8.21
CA ILE A 129 -14.11 3.75 8.84
C ILE A 129 -13.23 4.40 7.79
N TYR A 130 -12.70 5.56 8.10
CA TYR A 130 -11.74 6.23 7.23
C TYR A 130 -10.67 6.96 8.02
N SER A 131 -9.51 7.11 7.39
CA SER A 131 -8.38 7.87 7.94
C SER A 131 -8.48 9.34 7.53
N MET A 132 -8.11 10.24 8.41
CA MET A 132 -7.95 11.66 8.08
C MET A 132 -6.68 12.23 8.71
N TRP A 133 -6.22 13.38 8.23
CA TRP A 133 -5.10 14.08 8.86
C TRP A 133 -5.52 14.59 10.24
N ALA A 134 -4.62 14.46 11.22
CA ALA A 134 -4.80 15.16 12.48
C ALA A 134 -4.82 16.67 12.22
N GLN A 135 -5.93 17.33 12.53
CA GLN A 135 -6.03 18.79 12.47
C GLN A 135 -5.34 19.34 13.72
N THR A 136 -4.13 19.86 13.55
CA THR A 136 -3.38 20.59 14.59
C THR A 136 -3.80 22.04 14.68
#